data_AF-A0A950TB21-F1
#
_entry.id   AF-A0A950TB21-F1
#
_cell.length_a   1.000
_cell.length_b   1.000
_cell.length_c   1.000
_cell.angle_alpha   90.00
_cell.angle_beta   90.00
_cell.angle_gamma   90.00
#
_symmetry.space_group_name_H-M   'P 1'
#
loop_
_entity.id
_entity.type
_entity.pdbx_description
1 polymer ?
#
loop_
_entity_poly.entity_id
_entity_poly.type
_entity_poly.pdbx_seq_one_letter_code
_entity_poly.pdbx_strand_id
1 'polypeptide(L)'
;MDETTLSTFGELLKAFRKQRNLTQHELASRLSVHRNTVGKWENGTFLPESKTIVLELASQLHLDTSDTRRLLEASLTALSPYWQVPYQRNPFFTGRSDVLQQLHEALAQKGSALISQSYALSGLGGIGKTQTALEYAYRYGNDYAAVFWISAETYESIVSSFVAIAELLNLPEKQDKEQDRVLAAVLRWLTAHNAWLIIFDNVEDLEVVKAALPASRCGSLLFTSRRKALDFSAQTLDL
;
A
#
# COMPACT_ATOMS: atom_id res chain seq x y z
N MET A 1 -19.06 33.74 2.42
CA MET A 1 -17.64 33.56 2.75
C MET A 1 -17.31 32.16 2.32
N ASP A 2 -16.46 32.05 1.31
CA ASP A 2 -16.38 30.90 0.41
C ASP A 2 -15.83 29.66 1.11
N GLU A 3 -16.45 28.51 0.84
CA GLU A 3 -16.03 27.19 1.31
C GLU A 3 -14.62 26.91 0.79
N THR A 4 -13.64 26.79 1.70
CA THR A 4 -12.37 26.11 1.43
C THR A 4 -12.65 24.66 1.07
N THR A 5 -12.96 24.42 -0.20
CA THR A 5 -12.95 23.08 -0.78
C THR A 5 -11.53 22.55 -0.66
N LEU A 6 -11.36 21.52 0.18
CA LEU A 6 -10.11 20.78 0.32
C LEU A 6 -9.75 20.19 -1.05
N SER A 7 -8.91 20.90 -1.79
CA SER A 7 -8.44 20.46 -3.10
C SER A 7 -7.47 19.28 -2.92
N THR A 8 -7.74 18.17 -3.62
CA THR A 8 -6.87 16.99 -3.61
C THR A 8 -5.51 17.29 -4.24
N PHE A 9 -4.51 16.43 -4.00
CA PHE A 9 -3.18 16.57 -4.60
C PHE A 9 -3.25 16.70 -6.14
N GLY A 10 -4.05 15.84 -6.79
CA GLY A 10 -4.20 15.83 -8.24
C GLY A 10 -4.84 17.11 -8.79
N GLU A 11 -5.83 17.66 -8.10
CA GLU A 11 -6.47 18.93 -8.47
C GLU A 11 -5.51 20.12 -8.33
N LEU A 12 -4.75 20.18 -7.23
CA LEU A 12 -3.73 21.20 -7.02
C LEU A 12 -2.64 21.12 -8.09
N LEU A 13 -2.10 19.92 -8.34
CA LEU A 13 -1.08 19.70 -9.35
C LEU A 13 -1.56 20.13 -10.74
N LYS A 14 -2.80 19.76 -11.10
CA LYS A 14 -3.41 20.12 -12.38
C LYS A 14 -3.61 21.63 -12.52
N ALA A 15 -4.05 22.30 -11.45
CA ALA A 15 -4.23 23.74 -11.42
C ALA A 15 -2.90 24.47 -11.61
N PHE A 16 -1.87 24.10 -10.83
CA PHE A 16 -0.55 24.70 -10.90
C PHE A 16 0.13 24.47 -12.26
N ARG A 17 0.04 23.25 -12.80
CA ARG A 17 0.57 22.96 -14.15
C ARG A 17 -0.08 23.83 -15.22
N LYS A 18 -1.42 23.92 -15.20
CA LYS A 18 -2.16 24.73 -16.18
C LYS A 18 -1.85 26.22 -16.05
N GLN A 19 -1.66 26.74 -14.84
CA GLN A 19 -1.26 28.13 -14.61
C GLN A 19 0.12 28.45 -15.24
N ARG A 20 0.97 27.44 -15.41
CA ARG A 20 2.26 27.55 -16.10
C ARG A 20 2.23 27.16 -17.57
N ASN A 21 1.04 26.98 -18.14
CA ASN A 21 0.84 26.59 -19.54
C ASN A 21 1.60 25.33 -19.96
N LEU A 22 1.87 24.42 -19.01
CA LEU A 22 2.54 23.15 -19.29
C LEU A 22 1.51 22.09 -19.62
N THR A 23 1.81 21.21 -20.57
CA THR A 23 1.10 19.95 -20.78
C THR A 23 1.55 18.90 -19.76
N GLN A 24 0.73 17.85 -19.55
CA GLN A 24 1.13 16.73 -18.68
C GLN A 24 2.44 16.09 -19.17
N HIS A 25 2.62 16.00 -20.49
CA HIS A 25 3.81 15.45 -21.12
C HIS A 25 5.06 16.29 -20.85
N GLU A 26 4.98 17.62 -21.00
CA GLU A 26 6.11 18.51 -20.74
C GLU A 26 6.55 18.47 -19.27
N LEU A 27 5.59 18.45 -18.33
CA LEU A 27 5.91 18.33 -16.91
C LEU A 27 6.55 16.95 -16.61
N ALA A 28 6.05 15.87 -17.22
CA ALA A 28 6.64 14.55 -17.05
C ALA A 28 8.09 14.50 -17.55
N SER A 29 8.36 15.10 -18.71
CA SER A 29 9.71 15.22 -19.29
C SER A 29 10.66 16.00 -18.38
N ARG A 30 10.20 17.10 -17.77
CA ARG A 30 11.01 17.89 -16.83
C ARG A 30 11.40 17.11 -15.56
N LEU A 31 10.51 16.24 -15.10
CA LEU A 31 10.73 15.41 -13.92
C LEU A 31 11.48 14.11 -14.22
N SER A 32 11.83 13.85 -15.50
CA SER A 32 12.39 12.57 -15.95
C SER A 32 11.53 11.36 -15.56
N VAL A 33 10.20 11.54 -15.52
CA VAL A 33 9.24 10.45 -15.26
C VAL A 33 8.53 10.02 -16.54
N HIS A 34 7.93 8.83 -16.52
CA HIS A 34 7.17 8.34 -17.66
C HIS A 34 6.01 9.29 -18.03
N ARG A 35 5.74 9.47 -19.33
CA ARG A 35 4.77 10.45 -19.87
C ARG A 35 3.35 10.37 -19.30
N ASN A 36 2.94 9.19 -18.82
CA ASN A 36 1.61 8.95 -18.24
C ASN A 36 1.56 9.24 -16.73
N THR A 37 2.70 9.41 -16.07
CA THR A 37 2.79 9.53 -14.61
C THR A 37 2.06 10.77 -14.10
N VAL A 38 2.28 11.93 -14.72
CA VAL A 38 1.59 13.18 -14.35
C VAL A 38 0.07 13.05 -14.51
N GLY A 39 -0.41 12.41 -15.58
CA GLY A 39 -1.83 12.17 -15.77
C GLY A 39 -2.43 11.27 -14.68
N LYS A 40 -1.70 10.23 -14.25
CA LYS A 40 -2.13 9.37 -13.15
C LYS A 40 -2.19 10.12 -11.81
N TRP A 41 -1.22 11.01 -11.56
CA TRP A 41 -1.20 11.90 -10.39
C TRP A 41 -2.37 12.88 -10.39
N GLU A 42 -2.65 13.54 -11.50
CA GLU A 42 -3.75 14.50 -11.62
C GLU A 42 -5.13 13.86 -11.45
N ASN A 43 -5.26 12.59 -11.83
CA ASN A 43 -6.51 11.84 -11.70
C ASN A 43 -6.61 11.06 -10.37
N GLY A 44 -5.59 11.14 -9.50
CA GLY A 44 -5.57 10.44 -8.22
C GLY A 44 -5.40 8.92 -8.29
N THR A 45 -5.21 8.35 -9.49
CA THR A 45 -5.03 6.88 -9.68
C THR A 45 -3.68 6.35 -9.17
N PHE A 46 -2.73 7.26 -8.97
CA PHE A 46 -1.39 7.00 -8.47
C PHE A 46 -0.87 8.32 -7.91
N LEU A 47 0.05 8.32 -6.94
CA LEU A 47 0.60 9.55 -6.35
C LEU A 47 2.13 9.52 -6.38
N PRO A 48 2.82 10.66 -6.14
CA PRO A 48 4.27 10.67 -6.07
C PRO A 48 4.79 9.81 -4.91
N GLU A 49 5.64 8.83 -5.18
CA GLU A 49 6.11 7.84 -4.18
C GLU A 49 6.91 8.43 -3.01
N SER A 50 7.29 9.71 -3.06
CA SER A 50 8.04 10.34 -1.97
C SER A 50 7.85 11.85 -1.93
N LYS A 51 8.12 12.41 -0.74
CA LYS A 51 8.22 13.86 -0.53
C LYS A 51 9.22 14.52 -1.49
N THR A 52 10.30 13.83 -1.84
CA THR A 52 11.33 14.35 -2.76
C THR A 52 10.74 14.66 -4.14
N ILE A 53 9.90 13.78 -4.68
CA ILE A 53 9.22 14.03 -5.97
C ILE A 53 8.26 15.21 -5.87
N VAL A 54 7.57 15.38 -4.74
CA VAL A 54 6.67 16.51 -4.50
C VAL A 54 7.43 17.83 -4.43
N LEU A 55 8.62 17.84 -3.81
CA LEU A 55 9.50 19.00 -3.78
C LEU A 55 10.07 19.32 -5.18
N GLU A 56 10.44 18.30 -5.94
CA GLU A 56 10.88 18.48 -7.33
C GLU A 56 9.76 19.02 -8.21
N LEU A 57 8.53 18.53 -8.04
CA LEU A 57 7.33 19.09 -8.68
C LEU A 57 7.17 20.58 -8.37
N ALA A 58 7.27 20.96 -7.10
CA ALA A 58 7.17 22.35 -6.68
C ALA A 58 8.28 23.21 -7.32
N SER A 59 9.50 22.68 -7.42
CA SER A 59 10.64 23.33 -8.10
C SER A 59 10.40 23.53 -9.60
N GLN A 60 10.00 22.49 -10.33
CA GLN A 60 9.74 22.53 -11.78
C GLN A 60 8.53 23.40 -12.16
N LEU A 61 7.57 23.51 -11.24
CA LEU A 61 6.41 24.40 -11.36
C LEU A 61 6.70 25.79 -10.78
N HIS A 62 7.92 26.09 -10.33
CA HIS A 62 8.33 27.31 -9.61
C HIS A 62 7.28 27.82 -8.63
N LEU A 63 6.75 26.94 -7.77
CA LEU A 63 5.75 27.31 -6.76
C LEU A 63 6.38 28.19 -5.69
N ASP A 64 5.59 29.11 -5.14
CA ASP A 64 5.99 29.86 -3.95
C ASP A 64 5.93 28.97 -2.69
N THR A 65 6.30 29.52 -1.54
CA THR A 65 6.33 28.77 -0.27
C THR A 65 4.93 28.30 0.16
N SER A 66 3.90 29.10 -0.10
CA SER A 66 2.52 28.79 0.28
C SER A 66 1.97 27.65 -0.57
N ASP A 67 2.13 27.73 -1.89
CA ASP A 67 1.65 26.69 -2.81
C ASP A 67 2.48 25.41 -2.70
N THR A 68 3.79 25.51 -2.44
CA THR A 68 4.62 24.34 -2.10
C THR A 68 4.11 23.65 -0.85
N ARG A 69 3.78 24.42 0.19
CA ARG A 69 3.21 23.87 1.43
C ARG A 69 1.87 23.20 1.18
N ARG A 70 0.96 23.83 0.42
CA ARG A 70 -0.34 23.24 0.06
C ARG A 70 -0.18 21.94 -0.72
N LEU A 71 0.74 21.89 -1.67
CA LEU A 71 1.02 20.69 -2.45
C LEU A 71 1.62 19.57 -1.58
N LEU A 72 2.49 19.91 -0.63
CA LEU A 72 3.05 18.97 0.36
C LEU A 72 2.01 18.48 1.36
N GLU A 73 1.13 19.34 1.89
CA GLU A 73 0.08 18.94 2.82
C GLU A 73 -0.94 18.05 2.11
N ALA A 74 -1.34 18.40 0.89
CA ALA A 74 -2.21 17.59 0.08
C ALA A 74 -1.54 16.26 -0.32
N SER A 75 -0.22 16.27 -0.58
CA SER A 75 0.51 15.02 -0.83
C SER A 75 0.57 14.19 0.43
N LEU A 76 0.90 14.71 1.61
CA LEU A 76 0.97 13.92 2.86
C LEU A 76 -0.40 13.35 3.25
N THR A 77 -1.48 14.09 3.00
CA THR A 77 -2.85 13.59 3.21
C THR A 77 -3.20 12.50 2.21
N ALA A 78 -2.79 12.65 0.95
CA ALA A 78 -3.05 11.67 -0.11
C ALA A 78 -2.07 10.47 -0.10
N LEU A 79 -0.87 10.65 0.46
CA LEU A 79 0.19 9.65 0.65
C LEU A 79 0.04 8.91 1.97
N SER A 80 -0.93 9.28 2.81
CA SER A 80 -1.35 8.41 3.90
C SER A 80 -1.89 7.13 3.26
N PRO A 81 -1.32 5.96 3.56
CA PRO A 81 -1.78 4.73 2.97
C PRO A 81 -3.25 4.53 3.29
N TYR A 82 -3.99 3.89 2.38
CA TYR A 82 -5.21 3.21 2.80
C TYR A 82 -4.85 2.25 3.93
N TRP A 83 -5.34 2.51 5.13
CA TRP A 83 -4.90 1.81 6.33
C TRP A 83 -6.04 0.99 6.90
N GLN A 84 -6.00 -0.32 6.66
CA GLN A 84 -6.89 -1.28 7.29
C GLN A 84 -6.03 -2.23 8.13
N VAL A 85 -5.63 -1.78 9.32
CA VAL A 85 -4.98 -2.62 10.32
C VAL A 85 -5.79 -2.50 11.61
N PRO A 86 -6.42 -3.58 12.09
CA PRO A 86 -7.39 -3.51 13.20
C PRO A 86 -6.72 -3.35 14.58
N TYR A 87 -5.39 -3.43 14.65
CA TYR A 87 -4.64 -3.42 15.89
C TYR A 87 -3.86 -2.12 16.05
N GLN A 88 -3.84 -1.59 17.27
CA GLN A 88 -3.00 -0.46 17.63
C GLN A 88 -1.53 -0.88 17.71
N ARG A 89 -0.62 0.05 17.39
CA ARG A 89 0.81 -0.18 17.55
C ARG A 89 1.13 -0.47 19.02
N ASN A 90 1.94 -1.49 19.25
CA ASN A 90 2.41 -1.81 20.60
C ASN A 90 3.59 -0.87 20.97
N PRO A 91 3.43 0.05 21.95
CA PRO A 91 4.50 0.98 22.34
C PRO A 91 5.66 0.29 23.09
N PHE A 92 5.46 -0.94 23.56
CA PHE A 92 6.46 -1.73 24.28
C PHE A 92 7.14 -2.78 23.39
N PHE A 93 6.94 -2.74 22.07
CA PHE A 93 7.66 -3.62 21.15
C PHE A 93 9.16 -3.31 21.21
N THR A 94 9.98 -4.33 21.48
CA THR A 94 11.43 -4.19 21.61
C THR A 94 12.16 -5.34 20.92
N GLY A 95 13.41 -5.11 20.52
CA GLY A 95 14.21 -6.08 19.77
C GLY A 95 13.77 -6.26 18.31
N ARG A 96 14.31 -7.26 17.63
CA ARG A 96 13.95 -7.66 16.24
C ARG A 96 14.19 -6.62 15.16
N SER A 97 15.03 -5.62 15.42
CA SER A 97 15.39 -4.62 14.42
C SER A 97 16.05 -5.26 13.19
N ASP A 98 16.85 -6.30 13.40
CA ASP A 98 17.48 -7.14 12.38
C ASP A 98 16.45 -7.90 11.54
N VAL A 99 15.48 -8.55 12.19
CA VAL A 99 14.37 -9.25 11.52
C VAL A 99 13.53 -8.27 10.68
N LEU A 100 13.18 -7.12 11.25
CA LEU A 100 12.40 -6.09 10.58
C LEU A 100 13.15 -5.48 9.39
N GLN A 101 14.46 -5.31 9.52
CA GLN A 101 15.31 -4.84 8.43
C GLN A 101 15.39 -5.88 7.30
N GLN A 102 15.60 -7.16 7.63
CA GLN A 102 15.62 -8.24 6.63
C GLN A 102 14.28 -8.35 5.90
N LEU A 103 13.16 -8.26 6.62
CA LEU A 103 11.82 -8.19 6.03
C LEU A 103 11.71 -7.01 5.06
N HIS A 104 12.15 -5.83 5.48
CA HIS A 104 12.07 -4.63 4.66
C HIS A 104 12.91 -4.76 3.39
N GLU A 105 14.15 -5.23 3.49
CA GLU A 105 15.04 -5.42 2.34
C GLU A 105 14.49 -6.47 1.36
N ALA A 106 13.89 -7.55 1.85
CA ALA A 106 13.27 -8.56 1.01
C ALA A 106 12.01 -8.05 0.29
N LEU A 107 11.18 -7.27 0.99
CA LEU A 107 9.93 -6.72 0.44
C LEU A 107 10.16 -5.47 -0.43
N ALA A 108 11.23 -4.70 -0.18
CA ALA A 108 11.55 -3.45 -0.86
C ALA A 108 12.36 -3.61 -2.16
N GLN A 109 12.80 -4.83 -2.52
CA GLN A 109 13.47 -5.10 -3.80
C GLN A 109 12.53 -4.88 -5.00
N LYS A 110 12.36 -3.61 -5.36
CA LYS A 110 11.69 -3.13 -6.58
C LYS A 110 12.64 -3.34 -7.76
N GLY A 111 12.44 -4.38 -8.58
CA GLY A 111 13.11 -4.46 -9.89
C GLY A 111 13.45 -5.83 -10.45
N SER A 112 13.42 -6.91 -9.66
CA SER A 112 13.57 -8.26 -10.21
C SER A 112 12.21 -8.94 -10.30
N ALA A 113 11.63 -8.96 -11.50
CA ALA A 113 10.35 -9.63 -11.79
C ALA A 113 10.34 -11.16 -11.48
N LEU A 114 11.48 -11.71 -11.05
CA LEU A 114 11.71 -13.15 -10.90
C LEU A 114 11.51 -13.68 -9.47
N ILE A 115 11.53 -12.84 -8.43
CA ILE A 115 11.38 -13.30 -7.03
C ILE A 115 10.09 -12.71 -6.45
N SER A 116 9.17 -13.58 -6.02
CA SER A 116 7.91 -13.17 -5.39
C SER A 116 8.22 -12.25 -4.19
N GLN A 117 7.62 -11.06 -4.14
CA GLN A 117 7.65 -10.13 -2.98
C GLN A 117 6.79 -10.65 -1.82
N SER A 118 6.79 -11.97 -1.64
CA SER A 118 6.03 -12.71 -0.67
C SER A 118 7.00 -13.21 0.39
N TYR A 119 6.71 -12.90 1.65
CA TYR A 119 7.56 -13.27 2.76
C TYR A 119 6.75 -13.88 3.90
N ALA A 120 7.24 -14.96 4.48
CA ALA A 120 6.57 -15.68 5.56
C ALA A 120 7.38 -15.59 6.86
N LEU A 121 6.73 -15.14 7.93
CA LEU A 121 7.20 -15.29 9.29
C LEU A 121 6.68 -16.61 9.87
N SER A 122 7.60 -17.51 10.13
CA SER A 122 7.37 -18.86 10.62
C SER A 122 7.94 -18.99 12.03
N GLY A 123 7.36 -19.87 12.86
CA GLY A 123 7.88 -20.12 14.22
C GLY A 123 6.84 -20.67 15.17
N LEU A 124 7.27 -21.04 16.38
CA LEU A 124 6.40 -21.62 17.41
C LEU A 124 5.26 -20.67 17.83
N GLY A 125 4.20 -21.22 18.41
CA GLY A 125 3.12 -20.44 19.01
C GLY A 125 3.68 -19.49 20.09
N GLY A 126 3.14 -18.27 20.17
CA GLY A 126 3.58 -17.28 21.17
C GLY A 126 4.91 -16.58 20.89
N ILE A 127 5.66 -16.95 19.84
CA ILE A 127 6.94 -16.30 19.49
C ILE A 127 6.75 -14.86 18.96
N GLY A 128 5.53 -14.34 18.84
CA GLY A 128 5.29 -12.94 18.48
C GLY A 128 5.35 -12.60 16.98
N LYS A 129 5.11 -13.55 16.08
CA LYS A 129 5.03 -13.31 14.61
C LYS A 129 4.06 -12.17 14.26
N THR A 130 2.84 -12.25 14.79
CA THR A 130 1.79 -11.23 14.63
C THR A 130 2.25 -9.86 15.10
N GLN A 131 2.95 -9.78 16.24
CA GLN A 131 3.50 -8.52 16.76
C GLN A 131 4.63 -7.99 15.86
N THR A 132 5.49 -8.87 15.31
CA THR A 132 6.52 -8.47 14.34
C THR A 132 5.88 -7.92 13.05
N ALA A 133 4.86 -8.59 12.50
CA ALA A 133 4.17 -8.12 11.30
C ALA A 133 3.44 -6.78 11.53
N LEU A 134 2.83 -6.61 12.71
CA LEU A 134 2.20 -5.36 13.13
C LEU A 134 3.22 -4.23 13.25
N GLU A 135 4.35 -4.47 13.90
CA GLU A 135 5.41 -3.47 14.01
C GLU A 135 6.00 -3.13 12.63
N TYR A 136 6.14 -4.10 11.72
CA TYR A 136 6.55 -3.84 10.34
C TYR A 136 5.57 -2.88 9.64
N ALA A 137 4.27 -3.15 9.72
CA ALA A 137 3.23 -2.30 9.16
C ALA A 137 3.34 -0.85 9.67
N TYR A 138 3.52 -0.66 10.98
CA TYR A 138 3.63 0.67 11.57
C TYR A 138 4.95 1.37 11.27
N ARG A 139 6.04 0.63 11.10
CA ARG A 139 7.38 1.19 10.84
C ARG A 139 7.57 1.59 9.38
N TYR A 140 7.06 0.79 8.44
CA TYR A 140 7.28 0.93 7.00
C TYR A 140 5.99 1.19 6.22
N GLY A 141 4.84 1.37 6.88
CA GLY A 141 3.54 1.55 6.22
C GLY A 141 3.48 2.75 5.28
N ASN A 142 4.26 3.79 5.56
CA ASN A 142 4.36 4.98 4.70
C ASN A 142 5.14 4.74 3.40
N ASP A 143 5.82 3.60 3.26
CA ASP A 143 6.47 3.20 1.99
C ASP A 143 5.47 2.55 1.02
N TYR A 144 4.23 2.32 1.49
CA TYR A 144 3.14 1.72 0.75
C TYR A 144 2.02 2.73 0.51
N ALA A 145 1.30 2.60 -0.59
CA ALA A 145 0.07 3.32 -0.89
C ALA A 145 -1.16 2.73 -0.16
N ALA A 146 -1.05 1.47 0.29
CA ALA A 146 -2.08 0.80 1.07
C ALA A 146 -1.48 -0.28 1.96
N VAL A 147 -2.02 -0.44 3.16
CA VAL A 147 -1.67 -1.49 4.11
C VAL A 147 -2.96 -2.15 4.59
N PHE A 148 -3.11 -3.43 4.27
CA PHE A 148 -4.29 -4.21 4.61
C PHE A 148 -3.92 -5.42 5.47
N TRP A 149 -4.78 -5.71 6.44
CA TRP A 149 -4.63 -6.82 7.37
C TRP A 149 -5.76 -7.82 7.18
N ILE A 150 -5.39 -9.04 6.81
CA ILE A 150 -6.33 -10.14 6.59
C ILE A 150 -6.14 -11.16 7.69
N SER A 151 -7.20 -11.39 8.47
CA SER A 151 -7.28 -12.58 9.32
C SER A 151 -7.44 -13.80 8.42
N ALA A 152 -6.47 -14.71 8.45
CA ALA A 152 -6.35 -15.83 7.51
C ALA A 152 -6.51 -17.20 8.18
N GLU A 153 -7.28 -17.24 9.26
CA GLU A 153 -7.57 -18.47 10.02
C GLU A 153 -8.64 -19.34 9.32
N THR A 154 -9.69 -18.70 8.82
CA THR A 154 -10.78 -19.36 8.05
C THR A 154 -11.17 -18.55 6.81
N TYR A 155 -11.86 -19.18 5.86
CA TYR A 155 -12.38 -18.50 4.67
C TYR A 155 -13.30 -17.33 5.03
N GLU A 156 -14.17 -17.51 6.04
CA GLU A 156 -15.08 -16.48 6.52
C GLU A 156 -14.32 -15.27 7.09
N SER A 157 -13.24 -15.51 7.84
CA SER A 157 -12.40 -14.43 8.37
C SER A 157 -11.66 -13.64 7.28
N ILE A 158 -11.27 -14.32 6.19
CA ILE A 158 -10.70 -13.69 5.00
C ILE A 158 -11.76 -12.82 4.33
N VAL A 159 -12.93 -13.38 4.03
CA VAL A 159 -14.04 -12.66 3.39
C VAL A 159 -14.41 -11.42 4.20
N SER A 160 -14.54 -11.55 5.53
CA SER A 160 -14.84 -10.40 6.40
C SER A 160 -13.78 -9.31 6.33
N SER A 161 -12.49 -9.68 6.25
CA SER A 161 -11.39 -8.72 6.08
C SER A 161 -11.48 -8.02 4.71
N PHE A 162 -11.81 -8.74 3.65
CA PHE A 162 -12.01 -8.18 2.31
C PHE A 162 -13.20 -7.24 2.21
N VAL A 163 -14.30 -7.52 2.92
CA VAL A 163 -15.45 -6.60 3.02
C VAL A 163 -15.00 -5.28 3.66
N ALA A 164 -14.28 -5.32 4.77
CA ALA A 164 -13.76 -4.11 5.41
C ALA A 164 -12.81 -3.31 4.49
N ILE A 165 -11.98 -4.01 3.70
CA ILE A 165 -11.12 -3.38 2.69
C ILE A 165 -11.97 -2.74 1.58
N ALA A 166 -12.99 -3.43 1.07
CA ALA A 166 -13.88 -2.89 0.03
C ALA A 166 -14.65 -1.65 0.51
N GLU A 167 -15.06 -1.63 1.78
CA GLU A 167 -15.68 -0.47 2.42
C GLU A 167 -14.70 0.71 2.51
N LEU A 168 -13.48 0.48 3.00
CA LEU A 168 -12.43 1.50 3.09
C LEU A 168 -12.07 2.09 1.72
N LEU A 169 -11.94 1.22 0.71
CA LEU A 169 -11.67 1.59 -0.67
C LEU A 169 -12.89 2.20 -1.38
N ASN A 170 -14.05 2.21 -0.72
CA ASN A 170 -15.32 2.68 -1.26
C ASN A 170 -15.68 2.02 -2.60
N LEU A 171 -15.44 0.71 -2.73
CA LEU A 171 -15.71 -0.03 -3.97
C LEU A 171 -17.22 -0.15 -4.22
N PRO A 172 -17.68 -0.15 -5.48
CA PRO A 172 -19.10 -0.35 -5.80
C PRO A 172 -19.69 -1.63 -5.21
N GLU A 173 -18.91 -2.70 -5.17
CA GLU A 173 -19.32 -4.04 -4.72
C GLU A 173 -19.29 -4.21 -3.20
N LYS A 174 -18.93 -3.19 -2.42
CA LYS A 174 -18.72 -3.29 -0.95
C LYS A 174 -19.95 -3.80 -0.16
N GLN A 175 -21.14 -3.80 -0.75
CA GLN A 175 -22.39 -4.30 -0.14
C GLN A 175 -23.04 -5.42 -0.99
N ASP A 176 -22.30 -6.06 -1.89
CA ASP A 176 -22.83 -7.16 -2.70
C ASP A 176 -23.21 -8.35 -1.79
N LYS A 177 -24.30 -9.04 -2.16
CA LYS A 177 -24.76 -10.24 -1.44
C LYS A 177 -23.87 -11.45 -1.74
N GLU A 178 -23.27 -11.48 -2.94
CA GLU A 178 -22.32 -12.50 -3.35
C GLU A 178 -20.91 -12.08 -2.91
N GLN A 179 -20.43 -12.67 -1.81
CA GLN A 179 -19.13 -12.32 -1.21
C GLN A 179 -17.95 -12.51 -2.16
N ASP A 180 -18.03 -13.49 -3.07
CA ASP A 180 -17.00 -13.72 -4.09
C ASP A 180 -16.85 -12.53 -5.05
N ARG A 181 -17.91 -11.73 -5.27
CA ARG A 181 -17.83 -10.49 -6.06
C ARG A 181 -17.08 -9.39 -5.33
N VAL A 182 -17.24 -9.30 -4.01
CA VAL A 182 -16.49 -8.38 -3.15
C VAL A 182 -15.01 -8.74 -3.19
N LEU A 183 -14.69 -10.03 -3.03
CA LEU A 183 -13.34 -10.55 -3.12
C LEU A 183 -12.70 -10.19 -4.47
N ALA A 184 -13.41 -10.49 -5.56
CA ALA A 184 -12.95 -10.19 -6.91
C ALA A 184 -12.75 -8.68 -7.14
N ALA A 185 -13.58 -7.81 -6.54
CA ALA A 185 -13.45 -6.36 -6.66
C ALA A 185 -12.17 -5.82 -6.00
N VAL A 186 -11.87 -6.28 -4.79
CA VAL A 186 -10.62 -5.92 -4.09
C VAL A 186 -9.41 -6.46 -4.85
N LEU A 187 -9.45 -7.71 -5.34
CA LEU A 187 -8.35 -8.27 -6.14
C LEU A 187 -8.14 -7.50 -7.46
N ARG A 188 -9.22 -7.04 -8.11
CA ARG A 188 -9.13 -6.13 -9.26
C ARG A 188 -8.45 -4.82 -8.87
N TRP A 189 -8.82 -4.23 -7.73
CA TRP A 189 -8.20 -3.01 -7.23
C TRP A 189 -6.70 -3.21 -7.00
N LEU A 190 -6.31 -4.29 -6.31
CA LEU A 190 -4.89 -4.65 -6.07
C LEU A 190 -4.10 -4.90 -7.36
N THR A 191 -4.77 -5.35 -8.41
CA THR A 191 -4.13 -5.55 -9.72
C THR A 191 -3.90 -4.23 -10.47
N ALA A 192 -4.78 -3.25 -10.26
CA ALA A 192 -4.69 -1.93 -10.90
C ALA A 192 -3.77 -0.95 -10.14
N HIS A 193 -3.43 -1.25 -8.89
CA HIS A 193 -2.62 -0.40 -8.02
C HIS A 193 -1.29 -1.08 -7.64
N ASN A 194 -0.30 -0.25 -7.32
CA ASN A 194 1.04 -0.69 -6.98
C ASN A 194 1.38 -0.27 -5.54
N ALA A 195 2.47 -0.80 -5.01
CA ALA A 195 3.02 -0.46 -3.71
C ALA A 195 2.01 -0.65 -2.56
N TRP A 196 1.19 -1.69 -2.59
CA TRP A 196 0.39 -2.09 -1.44
C TRP A 196 1.13 -3.15 -0.61
N LEU A 197 0.80 -3.24 0.67
CA LEU A 197 1.20 -4.31 1.58
C LEU A 197 -0.06 -5.04 2.04
N ILE A 198 -0.07 -6.36 1.90
CA ILE A 198 -1.10 -7.21 2.51
C ILE A 198 -0.44 -8.13 3.53
N ILE A 199 -0.97 -8.12 4.75
CA ILE A 199 -0.55 -9.00 5.83
C ILE A 199 -1.63 -10.06 6.04
N PHE A 200 -1.33 -11.32 5.73
CA PHE A 200 -2.16 -12.47 6.08
C PHE A 200 -1.69 -13.02 7.43
N ASP A 201 -2.48 -12.79 8.47
CA ASP A 201 -2.15 -13.22 9.84
C ASP A 201 -2.85 -14.54 10.19
N ASN A 202 -2.13 -15.40 10.93
CA ASN A 202 -2.60 -16.71 11.39
C ASN A 202 -2.99 -17.67 10.25
N VAL A 203 -2.18 -17.73 9.19
CA VAL A 203 -2.37 -18.67 8.08
C VAL A 203 -2.16 -20.11 8.58
N GLU A 204 -3.25 -20.87 8.66
CA GLU A 204 -3.19 -22.30 8.98
C GLU A 204 -3.19 -23.17 7.73
N ASP A 205 -4.08 -22.88 6.77
CA ASP A 205 -4.20 -23.60 5.51
C ASP A 205 -3.95 -22.68 4.31
N LEU A 206 -3.03 -23.12 3.45
CA LEU A 206 -2.65 -22.41 2.24
C LEU A 206 -3.76 -22.39 1.19
N GLU A 207 -4.54 -23.47 1.10
CA GLU A 207 -5.62 -23.55 0.09
C GLU A 207 -6.68 -22.48 0.31
N VAL A 208 -6.94 -22.15 1.58
CA VAL A 208 -7.90 -21.12 1.98
C VAL A 208 -7.45 -19.71 1.55
N VAL A 209 -6.13 -19.48 1.48
CA VAL A 209 -5.56 -18.17 1.09
C VAL A 209 -5.39 -18.04 -0.42
N LYS A 210 -5.21 -19.14 -1.17
CA LYS A 210 -4.94 -19.10 -2.62
C LYS A 210 -5.99 -18.32 -3.42
N ALA A 211 -7.27 -18.46 -3.07
CA ALA A 211 -8.36 -17.73 -3.74
C ALA A 211 -8.32 -16.21 -3.49
N ALA A 212 -7.63 -15.77 -2.43
CA ALA A 212 -7.52 -14.40 -2.00
C ALA A 212 -6.18 -13.73 -2.37
N LEU A 213 -5.32 -14.41 -3.16
CA LEU A 213 -4.06 -13.84 -3.60
C LEU A 213 -4.25 -12.96 -4.85
N PRO A 214 -3.71 -11.74 -4.87
CA PRO A 214 -3.71 -10.92 -6.08
C PRO A 214 -2.82 -11.55 -7.16
N ALA A 215 -3.27 -11.48 -8.41
CA ALA A 215 -2.48 -11.95 -9.56
C ALA A 215 -1.29 -11.02 -9.88
N SER A 216 -1.36 -9.76 -9.43
CA SER A 216 -0.31 -8.76 -9.64
C SER A 216 0.85 -8.94 -8.67
N ARG A 217 2.08 -8.73 -9.16
CA ARG A 217 3.32 -8.71 -8.37
C ARG A 217 3.78 -7.29 -8.01
N CYS A 218 2.89 -6.30 -8.13
CA CYS A 218 3.22 -4.89 -7.90
C CYS A 218 3.11 -4.46 -6.42
N GLY A 219 2.97 -5.40 -5.48
CA GLY A 219 2.89 -5.14 -4.06
C GLY A 219 3.49 -6.28 -3.23
N SER A 220 3.55 -6.05 -1.92
CA SER A 220 4.20 -6.93 -0.95
C SER A 220 3.17 -7.79 -0.20
N LEU A 221 3.51 -9.06 -0.01
CA LEU A 221 2.72 -10.01 0.77
C LEU A 221 3.53 -10.46 1.98
N LEU A 222 2.97 -10.32 3.17
CA LEU A 222 3.55 -10.80 4.42
C LEU A 222 2.60 -11.82 5.05
N PHE A 223 3.12 -13.00 5.38
CA PHE A 223 2.34 -14.07 6.00
C PHE A 223 2.85 -14.33 7.42
N THR A 224 1.95 -14.60 8.36
CA THR A 224 2.32 -15.20 9.64
C THR A 224 1.73 -16.61 9.71
N SER A 225 2.54 -17.61 10.06
CA SER A 225 2.07 -18.98 10.22
C SER A 225 2.79 -19.72 11.34
N ARG A 226 2.10 -20.71 11.92
CA ARG A 226 2.71 -21.67 12.85
C ARG A 226 3.44 -22.81 12.12
N ARG A 227 3.16 -23.01 10.82
CA ARG A 227 3.81 -24.05 10.01
C ARG A 227 5.11 -23.51 9.43
N LYS A 228 6.18 -24.29 9.55
CA LYS A 228 7.55 -23.91 9.14
C LYS A 228 7.78 -23.82 7.64
N ALA A 229 6.87 -24.33 6.84
CA ALA A 229 6.94 -24.27 5.39
C ALA A 229 5.55 -23.91 4.87
N LEU A 230 5.38 -22.66 4.46
CA LEU A 230 4.33 -22.32 3.53
C LEU A 230 4.91 -22.60 2.15
N ASP A 231 4.34 -23.56 1.41
CA ASP A 231 4.75 -23.92 0.03
C ASP A 231 4.35 -22.84 -0.99
N PHE A 232 4.27 -21.59 -0.55
CA PHE A 232 4.28 -20.46 -1.44
C PHE A 232 5.65 -20.38 -2.10
N SER A 233 5.74 -19.81 -3.29
CA SER A 233 7.00 -19.27 -3.83
C SER A 233 7.52 -18.07 -3.02
N ALA A 234 7.21 -18.01 -1.72
CA ALA A 234 7.57 -16.98 -0.76
C ALA A 234 8.88 -17.35 -0.05
N GLN A 235 9.69 -16.35 0.25
CA GLN A 235 10.84 -16.53 1.13
C GLN A 235 10.36 -16.69 2.58
N THR A 236 11.00 -17.55 3.37
CA THR A 236 10.60 -17.82 4.76
C THR A 236 11.70 -17.39 5.71
N LEU A 237 11.32 -16.73 6.81
CA LEU A 237 12.19 -16.39 7.93
C LEU A 237 11.61 -17.01 9.21
N ASP A 238 12.45 -17.85 9.83
CA ASP A 238 12.13 -18.48 11.10
C ASP A 238 12.45 -17.54 12.26
N LEU A 239 11.44 -17.32 13.12
CA LEU A 239 11.53 -16.54 14.36
C LEU A 239 11.71 -17.41 15.61
#